data_AF-A0A8J1VTZ1-F1
#
_entry.id   AF-A0A8J1VTZ1-F1
#
_cell.length_a   1.000
_cell.length_b   1.000
_cell.length_c   1.000
_cell.angle_alpha   90.00
_cell.angle_beta   90.00
_cell.angle_gamma   90.00
#
_symmetry.space_group_name_H-M   'P 1'
#
loop_
_entity.id
_entity.type
_entity.pdbx_description
1 polymer ?
#
loop_
_entity_poly.entity_id
_entity_poly.type
_entity_poly.pdbx_seq_one_letter_code
_entity_poly.pdbx_strand_id
1 'polypeptide(L)'
;QNELRTVPAGFFTWFLNYGKSCTSNHTCQQSAMSIDAVSRGINIYAFTYGDMQNAILSNGTEIIPYLTSEGRPNSIAIFKQ
;
A
#
# COMPACT_ATOMS: atom_id res chain seq x y z
N GLN A 1 -4.01 12.77 20.23
CA GLN A 1 -5.43 13.02 19.89
C GLN A 1 -5.67 13.34 18.40
N ASN A 2 -4.68 13.19 17.49
CA ASN A 2 -4.90 13.34 16.05
C ASN A 2 -4.43 12.08 15.33
N GLU A 3 -5.25 11.04 15.37
CA GLU A 3 -5.01 9.77 14.69
C GLU A 3 -5.77 9.78 13.37
N LEU A 4 -5.08 9.60 12.24
CA LEU A 4 -5.76 9.35 10.98
C LEU A 4 -6.11 7.86 10.95
N ARG A 5 -7.41 7.57 10.92
CA ARG A 5 -7.92 6.20 10.75
C ARG A 5 -8.38 6.04 9.32
N THR A 6 -7.78 5.11 8.59
CA THR A 6 -8.33 4.72 7.30
C THR A 6 -9.33 3.58 7.53
N VAL A 7 -10.53 3.75 6.98
CA VAL A 7 -11.53 2.67 6.82
C VAL A 7 -10.96 1.66 5.80
N PRO A 8 -11.36 0.37 5.84
CA PRO A 8 -10.97 -0.63 4.84
C PRO A 8 -10.87 -0.05 3.43
N ALA A 9 -9.72 -0.27 2.78
CA ALA A 9 -9.41 0.31 1.48
C ALA A 9 -8.77 -0.74 0.56
N GLY A 10 -9.20 -0.73 -0.70
CA GLY A 10 -8.68 -1.57 -1.77
C GLY A 10 -8.07 -0.73 -2.87
N PHE A 11 -6.78 -0.90 -3.15
CA PHE A 11 -6.05 -0.19 -4.20
C PHE A 11 -5.53 -1.16 -5.25
N PHE A 12 -6.11 -1.10 -6.45
CA PHE A 12 -5.74 -2.00 -7.52
C PHE A 12 -5.34 -1.21 -8.75
N THR A 13 -4.30 -1.67 -9.41
CA THR A 13 -3.91 -1.23 -10.74
C THR A 13 -3.76 -2.47 -11.61
N TRP A 14 -3.91 -2.34 -12.92
CA TRP A 14 -3.72 -3.44 -13.85
C TRP A 14 -2.97 -3.03 -15.10
N PHE A 15 -2.61 -1.75 -15.21
CA PHE A 15 -2.07 -1.18 -16.42
C PHE A 15 -0.91 -0.26 -16.09
N LEU A 16 0.15 -0.38 -16.88
CA LEU A 16 1.23 0.58 -16.96
C LEU A 16 1.38 0.96 -18.43
N ASN A 17 1.22 2.25 -18.76
CA ASN A 17 1.21 2.74 -20.14
C ASN A 17 0.23 1.95 -21.04
N TYR A 18 -0.99 1.70 -20.53
CA TYR A 18 -2.04 0.89 -21.17
C TYR A 18 -1.71 -0.60 -21.40
N GLY A 19 -0.50 -1.06 -21.04
CA GLY A 19 -0.09 -2.45 -21.12
C GLY A 19 -0.35 -3.22 -19.82
N LYS A 20 -0.68 -4.52 -19.94
CA LYS A 20 -0.91 -5.44 -18.82
C LYS A 20 0.29 -6.30 -18.43
N SER A 21 1.42 -6.19 -19.15
CA SER A 21 2.62 -7.00 -18.85
C SER A 21 3.16 -6.79 -17.44
N CYS A 22 2.83 -5.66 -16.82
CA CYS A 22 3.23 -5.34 -15.45
C CYS A 22 2.51 -6.21 -14.39
N THR A 23 1.36 -6.82 -14.68
CA THR A 23 0.61 -7.61 -13.69
C THR A 23 1.29 -8.94 -13.38
N SER A 24 2.09 -9.51 -14.31
CA SER A 24 2.81 -10.77 -14.07
C SER A 24 3.91 -10.63 -13.02
N ASN A 25 4.46 -9.41 -12.90
CA ASN A 25 5.56 -9.10 -12.00
C ASN A 25 5.13 -8.13 -10.89
N HIS A 26 3.84 -7.80 -10.82
CA HIS A 26 3.25 -6.86 -9.88
C HIS A 26 3.94 -5.49 -9.85
N THR A 27 4.26 -4.96 -11.03
CA THR A 27 5.00 -3.70 -11.20
C THR A 27 4.19 -2.60 -11.88
N CYS A 28 2.86 -2.71 -11.91
CA CYS A 28 2.02 -1.73 -12.61
C CYS A 28 2.04 -0.35 -11.94
N GLN A 29 2.37 -0.31 -10.64
CA GLN A 29 2.58 0.94 -9.91
C GLN A 29 3.66 0.73 -8.84
N GLN A 30 4.33 1.81 -8.43
CA GLN A 30 5.37 1.73 -7.40
C GLN A 30 4.80 1.44 -6.01
N SER A 31 3.70 2.09 -5.62
CA SER A 31 3.05 1.89 -4.33
C SER A 31 1.56 2.17 -4.36
N ALA A 32 0.78 1.52 -3.49
CA ALA A 32 -0.66 1.79 -3.35
C ALA A 32 -0.95 3.08 -2.58
N MET A 33 -0.10 3.43 -1.62
CA MET A 33 -0.26 4.64 -0.82
C MET A 33 1.10 5.27 -0.50
N SER A 34 1.15 6.61 -0.51
CA SER A 34 2.26 7.38 0.03
C SER A 34 1.78 8.25 1.18
N ILE A 35 2.53 8.27 2.27
CA ILE A 35 2.18 8.95 3.50
C ILE A 35 3.34 9.87 3.91
N ASP A 36 3.02 11.13 4.23
CA ASP A 36 3.97 12.08 4.79
C ASP A 36 3.79 12.14 6.32
N ALA A 37 4.41 11.20 7.03
CA ALA A 37 4.15 10.92 8.45
C ALA A 37 5.00 11.77 9.40
N VAL A 38 4.98 13.10 9.26
CA VAL A 38 5.82 13.98 10.12
C VAL A 38 5.14 14.42 11.44
N SER A 39 3.84 14.20 11.64
CA SER A 39 3.17 14.67 12.88
C SER A 39 2.00 13.85 13.42
N ARG A 40 1.58 12.76 12.75
CA ARG A 40 0.41 11.98 13.18
C ARG A 40 0.68 10.49 13.04
N GLY A 41 0.35 9.74 14.10
CA GLY A 41 0.24 8.28 14.02
C GLY A 41 -0.90 7.90 13.09
N ILE A 42 -0.67 6.93 12.23
CA ILE A 42 -1.62 6.46 11.23
C ILE A 42 -1.88 4.99 11.49
N ASN A 43 -3.16 4.65 11.60
CA ASN A 43 -3.61 3.27 11.76
C ASN A 43 -4.40 2.86 10.53
N ILE A 44 -3.92 1.81 9.88
CA ILE A 44 -4.50 1.26 8.65
C ILE A 44 -5.01 -0.14 8.95
N TYR A 45 -6.31 -0.32 8.71
CA TYR A 45 -7.02 -1.57 8.96
C TYR A 45 -7.60 -2.11 7.65
N ALA A 46 -7.54 -3.43 7.47
CA ALA A 46 -8.13 -4.13 6.31
C ALA A 46 -7.71 -3.52 4.96
N PHE A 47 -6.40 -3.35 4.76
CA PHE A 47 -5.82 -2.85 3.53
C PHE A 47 -5.58 -3.97 2.52
N THR A 48 -6.10 -3.78 1.31
CA THR A 48 -5.88 -4.68 0.17
C THR A 48 -5.24 -3.91 -0.97
N TYR A 49 -4.30 -4.52 -1.66
CA TYR A 49 -3.68 -3.93 -2.85
C TYR A 49 -3.28 -5.01 -3.85
N GLY A 50 -3.08 -4.63 -5.12
CA GLY A 50 -2.72 -5.56 -6.18
C GLY A 50 -1.92 -4.91 -7.30
N ASP A 51 -0.98 -5.68 -7.85
CA ASP A 51 -0.10 -5.34 -8.96
C ASP A 51 0.78 -4.09 -8.76
N MET A 52 1.28 -3.91 -7.54
CA MET A 52 2.18 -2.81 -7.17
C MET A 52 3.42 -3.33 -6.46
N GLN A 53 4.55 -2.62 -6.57
CA GLN A 53 5.81 -3.07 -5.95
C GLN A 53 5.83 -2.93 -4.43
N ASN A 54 5.03 -2.02 -3.88
CA ASN A 54 4.98 -1.74 -2.44
C ASN A 54 3.54 -1.50 -2.00
N ALA A 55 3.22 -1.86 -0.76
CA ALA A 55 1.93 -1.49 -0.18
C ALA A 55 1.91 0.02 0.16
N ILE A 56 2.86 0.47 0.97
CA ILE A 56 2.90 1.82 1.52
C ILE A 56 4.32 2.37 1.53
N LEU A 57 4.47 3.62 1.08
CA LEU A 57 5.67 4.43 1.27
C LEU A 57 5.43 5.48 2.37
N SER A 58 6.41 5.71 3.24
CA SER A 58 6.49 6.92 4.07
C SER A 58 7.73 7.70 3.72
N ASN A 59 7.57 8.98 3.37
CA ASN A 59 8.66 9.86 2.95
C ASN A 59 9.54 9.21 1.86
N GLY A 60 8.90 8.54 0.89
CA GLY A 60 9.56 7.82 -0.20
C GLY A 60 10.26 6.51 0.20
N THR A 61 10.20 6.12 1.48
CA THR A 61 10.79 4.88 1.98
C THR A 61 9.71 3.81 2.12
N GLU A 62 10.02 2.59 1.68
CA GLU A 62 9.16 1.42 1.86
C GLU A 62 8.99 1.09 3.33
N ILE A 63 7.75 0.91 3.77
CA ILE A 63 7.45 0.47 5.14
C ILE A 63 6.77 -0.89 5.16
N ILE A 64 6.02 -1.22 4.10
CA ILE A 64 5.34 -2.51 3.96
C ILE A 64 5.64 -3.07 2.57
N PRO A 65 6.41 -4.17 2.48
CA PRO A 65 6.73 -4.81 1.21
C PRO A 65 5.53 -5.42 0.53
N TYR A 66 5.69 -5.67 -0.78
CA TYR A 66 4.75 -6.48 -1.54
C TYR A 66 4.60 -7.88 -0.95
N LEU A 67 3.37 -8.28 -0.63
CA LEU A 67 3.04 -9.60 -0.12
C LEU A 67 2.82 -10.53 -1.32
N THR A 68 3.89 -11.20 -1.77
CA THR A 68 3.83 -12.20 -2.83
C THR A 68 3.11 -13.45 -2.33
N SER A 69 1.87 -13.69 -2.79
CA SER A 69 1.47 -14.99 -3.37
C SER A 69 -0.04 -15.16 -3.52
N GLU A 70 -0.87 -14.52 -2.72
CA GLU A 70 -2.32 -14.52 -2.90
C GLU A 70 -2.84 -13.23 -2.29
N GLY A 71 -3.73 -12.50 -2.98
CA GLY A 71 -4.36 -11.27 -2.50
C GLY A 71 -5.23 -11.47 -1.25
N ARG A 72 -4.64 -11.91 -0.14
CA ARG A 72 -5.28 -12.05 1.15
C ARG A 72 -4.93 -10.81 1.97
N PRO A 73 -5.89 -9.90 2.18
CA PRO A 73 -5.67 -8.75 3.03
C PRO A 73 -5.57 -9.22 4.47
N ASN A 74 -4.40 -9.08 5.08
CA ASN A 74 -4.25 -9.23 6.52
C ASN A 74 -3.04 -8.43 7.00
N SER A 75 -3.15 -7.10 6.97
CA SER A 75 -2.15 -6.25 7.60
C SER A 75 -2.83 -5.10 8.33
N ILE A 76 -2.91 -5.24 9.65
CA ILE A 76 -3.02 -4.11 10.57
C ILE A 76 -1.61 -3.54 10.66
N ALA A 77 -1.37 -2.39 10.06
CA ALA A 77 -0.14 -1.65 10.27
C ALA A 77 -0.43 -0.53 11.26
N ILE A 78 -0.01 -0.74 12.50
CA ILE A 78 -0.05 0.28 13.55
C ILE A 78 1.30 0.96 13.54
N PHE A 79 1.35 2.18 13.01
CA PHE A 79 2.53 3.03 13.14
C PHE A 79 2.33 3.95 14.34
N LYS A 80 2.96 3.57 15.45
CA LYS A 80 3.29 4.50 16.53
C LYS A 80 4.77 4.86 16.39
N GLN A 81 5.07 6.16 16.38
CA GLN A 81 6.39 6.61 16.77
C GLN A 81 6.65 6.18 18.22
#